data_AF-A0A962PBI9-F1
#
_entry.id   AF-A0A962PBI9-F1
#
_cell.length_a   1.000
_cell.length_b   1.000
_cell.length_c   1.000
_cell.angle_alpha   90.00
_cell.angle_beta   90.00
_cell.angle_gamma   90.00
#
_symmetry.space_group_name_H-M   'P 1'
#
loop_
_entity.id
_entity.type
_entity.pdbx_description
1 polymer ?
#
loop_
_entity_poly.entity_id
_entity_poly.type
_entity_poly.pdbx_seq_one_letter_code
_entity_poly.pdbx_strand_id
1 'polypeptide(L)'
;MHFSIIVKILGILLMLFSFFSNLPPMVVALIYRENTLFEFGAPLLITFSIGLILFLLTFRSKQELHTRDGFLVVVLFWTVLGTFGCLPFLFAPDPMLTFTDAVFESISGLTTTGATVITGIDELPRSILFYRQQLQWLGGMGIVALAVAVLPMLGIGGMQLYRAEMPGPVKDNKLVPRLAETAKALWYIYLALTLACALAYWMVGMNLFDAITHSFATIAIGGFSTHDASIAYFNNPAVELVAVVFMFIAGINFALHFTAWNRRSLRQYLDDPETRFYVFILSLIAVITIVVLRVTNTYDLDGSLIKGLFQVVSVTTTTGFTSADFSTWPTILPHLLLYGAIIGACAGSTGGGIKVVRILLIFKQGLREV
;
A
#
# COMPACT_ATOMS: atom_id res chain seq x y z
N MET A 1 28.73 3.23 11.94
CA MET A 1 27.78 2.90 10.87
C MET A 1 28.51 2.02 9.89
N HIS A 2 27.89 0.92 9.48
CA HIS A 2 28.51 -0.08 8.63
C HIS A 2 28.09 0.14 7.17
N PHE A 3 28.70 1.11 6.49
CA PHE A 3 28.29 1.49 5.14
C PHE A 3 28.40 0.34 4.12
N SER A 4 29.37 -0.56 4.27
CA SER A 4 29.56 -1.68 3.35
C SER A 4 28.39 -2.67 3.36
N ILE A 5 27.79 -2.98 4.52
CA ILE A 5 26.61 -3.86 4.56
C ILE A 5 25.35 -3.15 4.04
N ILE A 6 25.23 -1.84 4.28
CA ILE A 6 24.11 -1.03 3.78
C ILE A 6 24.12 -0.99 2.25
N VAL A 7 25.27 -0.70 1.64
CA VAL A 7 25.45 -0.68 0.19
C VAL A 7 25.22 -2.08 -0.42
N LYS A 8 25.65 -3.14 0.26
CA LYS A 8 25.37 -4.54 -0.16
C LYS A 8 23.88 -4.82 -0.24
N ILE A 9 23.12 -4.44 0.80
CA ILE A 9 21.67 -4.63 0.85
C ILE A 9 20.99 -3.79 -0.23
N LEU A 10 21.39 -2.54 -0.39
CA LEU A 10 20.83 -1.66 -1.41
C LEU A 10 21.07 -2.20 -2.82
N GLY A 11 22.27 -2.74 -3.10
CA GLY A 11 22.58 -3.39 -4.37
C GLY A 11 21.68 -4.60 -4.66
N ILE A 12 21.44 -5.44 -3.65
CA ILE A 12 20.50 -6.58 -3.76
C ILE A 12 19.08 -6.08 -4.02
N LEU A 13 18.61 -5.07 -3.30
CA LEU A 13 17.27 -4.52 -3.45
C LEU A 13 17.07 -3.89 -4.84
N LEU A 14 18.07 -3.19 -5.38
CA LEU A 14 18.03 -2.66 -6.75
C LEU A 14 17.96 -3.76 -7.81
N MET A 15 18.73 -4.84 -7.66
CA MET A 15 18.67 -5.97 -8.58
C MET A 15 17.29 -6.64 -8.55
N LEU A 16 16.73 -6.88 -7.35
CA LEU A 16 15.40 -7.46 -7.20
C LEU A 16 14.32 -6.53 -7.74
N PHE A 17 14.37 -5.25 -7.38
CA PHE A 17 13.44 -4.23 -7.87
C PHE A 17 13.47 -4.16 -9.39
N SER A 18 14.66 -4.13 -10.01
CA SER A 18 14.81 -4.11 -11.46
C SER A 18 14.04 -5.25 -12.15
N PHE A 19 14.20 -6.49 -11.67
CA PHE A 19 13.50 -7.64 -12.22
C PHE A 19 12.00 -7.57 -11.98
N PHE A 20 11.57 -7.35 -10.74
CA PHE A 20 10.16 -7.39 -10.39
C PHE A 20 9.38 -6.22 -10.99
N SER A 21 9.97 -5.04 -11.10
CA SER A 21 9.29 -3.84 -11.59
C SER A 21 9.24 -3.78 -13.12
N ASN A 22 10.23 -4.31 -13.84
CA ASN A 22 10.31 -4.13 -15.31
C ASN A 22 9.92 -5.38 -16.11
N LEU A 23 10.17 -6.60 -15.62
CA LEU A 23 9.81 -7.80 -16.40
C LEU A 23 8.29 -7.97 -16.58
N PRO A 24 7.44 -7.79 -15.56
CA PRO A 24 6.00 -7.98 -15.74
C PRO A 24 5.35 -6.98 -16.73
N PRO A 25 5.66 -5.67 -16.71
CA PRO A 25 5.20 -4.74 -17.75
C PRO A 25 5.70 -5.10 -19.15
N MET A 26 6.93 -5.62 -19.30
CA MET A 26 7.41 -6.13 -20.60
C MET A 26 6.57 -7.30 -21.10
N VAL A 27 6.17 -8.21 -20.22
CA VAL A 27 5.26 -9.32 -20.59
C VAL A 27 3.90 -8.78 -21.02
N VAL A 28 3.37 -7.78 -20.31
CA VAL A 28 2.12 -7.09 -20.67
C VAL A 28 2.25 -6.42 -22.04
N ALA A 29 3.36 -5.73 -22.31
CA ALA A 29 3.65 -5.12 -23.60
C ALA A 29 3.65 -6.15 -24.74
N LEU A 30 4.25 -7.33 -24.53
CA LEU A 30 4.23 -8.42 -25.51
C LEU A 30 2.82 -8.98 -25.76
N ILE A 31 2.03 -9.17 -24.69
CA ILE A 31 0.66 -9.68 -24.78
C ILE A 31 -0.23 -8.71 -25.57
N TYR A 32 -0.14 -7.42 -25.28
CA TYR A 32 -0.95 -6.39 -25.93
C TYR A 32 -0.32 -5.81 -27.21
N ARG A 33 0.84 -6.35 -27.63
CA ARG A 33 1.58 -5.96 -28.85
C ARG A 33 1.94 -4.47 -28.87
N GLU A 34 2.36 -3.95 -27.72
CA GLU A 34 2.79 -2.57 -27.54
C GLU A 34 4.31 -2.43 -27.79
N ASN A 35 4.72 -1.29 -28.35
CA ASN A 35 6.12 -1.00 -28.65
C ASN A 35 6.87 -0.37 -27.45
N THR A 36 6.55 -0.80 -26.24
CA THR A 36 7.06 -0.24 -24.97
C THR A 36 8.20 -1.09 -24.36
N LEU A 37 8.69 -2.09 -25.08
CA LEU A 37 9.75 -2.99 -24.57
C LEU A 37 11.06 -2.27 -24.24
N PHE A 38 11.41 -1.25 -25.02
CA PHE A 38 12.62 -0.46 -24.77
C PHE A 38 12.51 0.32 -23.45
N GLU A 39 11.31 0.85 -23.17
CA GLU A 39 11.01 1.68 -22.00
C GLU A 39 11.16 0.92 -20.69
N PHE A 40 11.00 -0.40 -20.70
CA PHE A 40 11.24 -1.26 -19.53
C PHE A 40 12.57 -2.02 -19.60
N GLY A 41 13.04 -2.36 -20.80
CA GLY A 41 14.29 -3.08 -21.01
C GLY A 41 15.53 -2.24 -20.65
N ALA A 42 15.56 -0.96 -21.03
CA ALA A 42 16.68 -0.08 -20.70
C ALA A 42 16.76 0.19 -19.18
N PRO A 43 15.65 0.54 -18.48
CA PRO A 43 15.66 0.66 -17.02
C PRO A 43 16.03 -0.62 -16.29
N LEU A 44 15.61 -1.78 -16.80
CA LEU A 44 15.99 -3.07 -16.23
C LEU A 44 17.51 -3.20 -16.21
N LEU A 45 18.16 -3.02 -17.38
CA LEU A 45 19.60 -3.16 -17.51
C LEU A 45 20.37 -2.12 -16.69
N ILE A 46 19.95 -0.85 -16.71
CA ILE A 46 20.59 0.24 -15.97
C ILE A 46 20.53 -0.04 -14.46
N THR A 47 19.33 -0.29 -13.94
CA THR A 47 19.09 -0.50 -12.50
C THR A 47 19.78 -1.77 -12.01
N PHE A 48 19.70 -2.84 -12.79
CA PHE A 48 20.36 -4.10 -12.46
C PHE A 48 21.88 -3.97 -12.43
N SER A 49 22.46 -3.30 -13.44
CA SER A 49 23.92 -3.10 -13.52
C SER A 49 24.44 -2.28 -12.35
N ILE A 50 23.74 -1.20 -11.97
CA ILE A 50 24.11 -0.39 -10.81
C ILE A 50 24.00 -1.22 -9.53
N GLY A 51 22.89 -1.96 -9.34
CA GLY A 51 22.73 -2.85 -8.19
C GLY A 51 23.81 -3.92 -8.09
N LEU A 52 24.18 -4.52 -9.22
CA LEU A 52 25.24 -5.52 -9.32
C LEU A 52 26.62 -4.94 -8.98
N ILE A 53 26.96 -3.74 -9.48
CA ILE A 53 28.22 -3.07 -9.14
C ILE A 53 28.30 -2.82 -7.63
N LEU A 54 27.24 -2.26 -7.01
CA LEU A 54 27.20 -2.01 -5.58
C LEU A 54 27.35 -3.30 -4.77
N PHE A 55 26.70 -4.37 -5.20
CA PHE A 55 26.82 -5.68 -4.58
C PHE A 55 28.24 -6.27 -4.71
N LEU A 56 28.84 -6.23 -5.90
CA LEU A 56 30.19 -6.77 -6.14
C LEU A 56 31.26 -6.04 -5.33
N LEU A 57 31.15 -4.71 -5.21
CA LEU A 57 32.04 -3.89 -4.39
C LEU A 57 31.98 -4.23 -2.90
N THR A 58 30.88 -4.83 -2.44
CA THR A 58 30.61 -5.04 -1.01
C THR A 58 30.36 -6.51 -0.63
N PHE A 59 30.45 -7.45 -1.59
CA PHE A 59 30.07 -8.84 -1.41
C PHE A 59 30.78 -9.53 -0.24
N ARG A 60 32.05 -9.17 -0.01
CA ARG A 60 32.90 -9.71 1.07
C ARG A 60 32.52 -9.21 2.47
N SER A 61 31.63 -8.22 2.58
CA SER A 61 31.16 -7.74 3.88
C SER A 61 30.33 -8.80 4.60
N LYS A 62 30.73 -9.13 5.82
CA LYS A 62 30.08 -10.08 6.75
C LYS A 62 29.60 -9.40 8.05
N GLN A 63 29.52 -8.06 8.06
CA GLN A 63 29.11 -7.30 9.23
C GLN A 63 27.62 -7.50 9.51
N GLU A 64 27.25 -7.57 10.79
CA GLU A 64 25.85 -7.57 11.22
C GLU A 64 25.29 -6.14 11.25
N LEU A 65 24.00 -6.01 10.96
CA LEU A 65 23.31 -4.71 11.01
C LEU A 65 23.06 -4.28 12.44
N HIS A 66 23.50 -3.08 12.80
CA HIS A 66 23.01 -2.41 14.01
C HIS A 66 21.71 -1.67 13.73
N THR A 67 20.97 -1.33 14.79
CA THR A 67 19.70 -0.57 14.68
C THR A 67 19.82 0.71 13.86
N ARG A 68 20.93 1.47 14.03
CA ARG A 68 21.21 2.69 13.25
C ARG A 68 21.38 2.42 11.76
N ASP A 69 22.02 1.31 11.41
CA ASP A 69 22.21 0.89 10.02
C ASP A 69 20.84 0.49 9.41
N GLY A 70 19.98 -0.16 10.19
CA GLY A 70 18.61 -0.51 9.80
C GLY A 70 17.75 0.72 9.44
N PHE A 71 17.77 1.78 10.25
CA PHE A 71 17.06 3.03 9.93
C PHE A 71 17.54 3.62 8.59
N LEU A 72 18.85 3.67 8.37
CA LEU A 72 19.40 4.21 7.14
C LEU A 72 19.03 3.35 5.92
N VAL A 73 19.03 2.02 6.06
CA VAL A 73 18.57 1.10 5.00
C VAL A 73 17.12 1.37 4.61
N VAL A 74 16.22 1.59 5.59
CA VAL A 74 14.81 1.87 5.30
C VAL A 74 14.63 3.20 4.56
N VAL A 75 15.33 4.26 4.99
CA VAL A 75 15.27 5.56 4.30
C VAL A 75 15.80 5.43 2.87
N LEU A 76 16.96 4.80 2.70
CA LEU A 76 17.56 4.59 1.39
C LEU A 76 16.70 3.69 0.49
N PHE A 77 16.02 2.68 1.06
CA PHE A 77 15.12 1.82 0.29
C PHE A 77 14.07 2.64 -0.44
N TRP A 78 13.33 3.50 0.27
CA TRP A 78 12.27 4.31 -0.36
C TRP A 78 12.82 5.38 -1.29
N THR A 79 13.86 6.11 -0.87
CA THR A 79 14.43 7.19 -1.69
C THR A 79 15.08 6.65 -2.96
N VAL A 80 15.88 5.59 -2.86
CA VAL A 80 16.64 5.05 -3.99
C VAL A 80 15.71 4.28 -4.94
N LEU A 81 14.89 3.34 -4.45
CA LEU A 81 13.99 2.60 -5.35
C LEU A 81 12.93 3.54 -5.95
N GLY A 82 12.42 4.50 -5.18
CA GLY A 82 11.50 5.52 -5.69
C GLY A 82 12.13 6.38 -6.78
N THR A 83 13.42 6.69 -6.70
CA THR A 83 14.13 7.39 -7.76
C THR A 83 14.38 6.48 -8.97
N PHE A 84 14.81 5.23 -8.79
CA PHE A 84 15.03 4.31 -9.92
C PHE A 84 13.74 3.88 -10.62
N GLY A 85 12.61 3.86 -9.90
CA GLY A 85 11.30 3.58 -10.48
C GLY A 85 10.79 4.68 -11.43
N CYS A 86 11.45 5.84 -11.49
CA CYS A 86 11.08 6.87 -12.47
C CYS A 86 11.56 6.52 -13.88
N LEU A 87 12.54 5.61 -14.02
CA LEU A 87 13.20 5.38 -15.31
C LEU A 87 12.23 4.97 -16.43
N PRO A 88 11.27 4.02 -16.25
CA PRO A 88 10.32 3.72 -17.32
C PRO A 88 9.50 4.92 -17.77
N PHE A 89 9.12 5.81 -16.85
CA PHE A 89 8.41 7.04 -17.16
C PHE A 89 9.26 8.06 -17.92
N LEU A 90 10.59 8.08 -17.72
CA LEU A 90 11.51 8.95 -18.45
C LEU A 90 11.81 8.46 -19.86
N PHE A 91 11.80 7.15 -20.08
CA PHE A 91 12.02 6.56 -21.40
C PHE A 91 10.73 6.47 -22.23
N ALA A 92 9.56 6.54 -21.60
CA ALA A 92 8.29 6.61 -22.28
C ALA A 92 8.21 7.88 -23.14
N PRO A 93 7.93 7.77 -24.45
CA PRO A 93 7.86 8.93 -25.33
C PRO A 93 6.59 9.75 -25.15
N ASP A 94 5.52 9.15 -24.59
CA ASP A 94 4.22 9.79 -24.39
C ASP A 94 3.55 9.29 -23.09
N PRO A 95 3.20 10.18 -22.15
CA PRO A 95 3.54 11.60 -22.09
C PRO A 95 5.02 11.80 -21.78
N MET A 96 5.62 12.81 -22.42
CA MET A 96 6.99 13.23 -22.10
C MET A 96 7.02 13.96 -20.76
N LEU A 97 7.23 13.20 -19.68
CA LEU A 97 7.30 13.74 -18.33
C LEU A 97 8.63 14.43 -18.06
N THR A 98 8.58 15.51 -17.28
CA THR A 98 9.81 16.10 -16.74
C THR A 98 10.44 15.16 -15.72
N PHE A 99 11.74 15.33 -15.43
CA PHE A 99 12.41 14.52 -14.41
C PHE A 99 11.71 14.56 -13.06
N THR A 100 11.23 15.75 -12.66
CA THR A 100 10.51 15.94 -11.40
C THR A 100 9.17 15.23 -11.40
N ASP A 101 8.44 15.26 -12.51
CA ASP A 101 7.13 14.61 -12.63
C ASP A 101 7.26 13.09 -12.63
N ALA A 102 8.24 12.54 -13.34
CA ALA A 102 8.53 11.11 -13.36
C ALA A 102 8.94 10.59 -11.97
N VAL A 103 9.78 11.36 -11.23
CA VAL A 103 10.15 11.04 -9.85
C VAL A 103 8.94 11.12 -8.92
N PHE A 104 8.09 12.14 -9.09
CA PHE A 104 6.86 12.28 -8.31
C PHE A 104 5.93 11.09 -8.52
N GLU A 105 5.65 10.73 -9.77
CA GLU A 105 4.77 9.60 -10.13
C GLU A 105 5.32 8.27 -9.56
N SER A 106 6.62 8.05 -9.68
CA SER A 106 7.29 6.85 -9.16
C SER A 106 7.26 6.78 -7.63
N ILE A 107 7.63 7.86 -6.94
CA ILE A 107 7.57 7.90 -5.48
C ILE A 107 6.12 7.72 -5.02
N SER A 108 5.17 8.42 -5.63
CA SER A 108 3.75 8.33 -5.30
C SER A 108 3.19 6.91 -5.48
N GLY A 109 3.58 6.23 -6.56
CA GLY A 109 3.25 4.82 -6.77
C GLY A 109 3.90 3.93 -5.71
N LEU A 110 5.21 4.02 -5.53
CA LEU A 110 5.95 3.13 -4.64
C LEU A 110 5.55 3.32 -3.16
N THR A 111 5.24 4.54 -2.73
CA THR A 111 4.80 4.81 -1.35
C THR A 111 3.30 4.66 -1.14
N THR A 112 2.58 4.12 -2.14
CA THR A 112 1.12 3.94 -2.13
C THR A 112 0.37 5.23 -1.78
N THR A 113 0.86 6.38 -2.28
CA THR A 113 0.24 7.70 -2.07
C THR A 113 -0.92 7.94 -3.02
N GLY A 114 -0.80 7.48 -4.27
CA GLY A 114 -1.88 7.58 -5.25
C GLY A 114 -2.08 8.91 -5.93
N ALA A 115 -1.24 9.91 -5.65
CA ALA A 115 -1.27 11.19 -6.35
C ALA A 115 -0.62 11.06 -7.73
N THR A 116 -1.28 11.56 -8.77
CA THR A 116 -0.80 11.50 -10.16
C THR A 116 -0.55 12.90 -10.70
N VAL A 117 0.52 13.06 -11.48
CA VAL A 117 0.78 14.26 -12.30
C VAL A 117 0.40 14.03 -13.77
N ILE A 118 0.17 12.77 -14.14
CA ILE A 118 -0.25 12.40 -15.49
C ILE A 118 -1.75 12.66 -15.65
N THR A 119 -2.11 13.34 -16.72
CA THR A 119 -3.48 13.53 -17.21
C THR A 119 -3.68 12.75 -18.50
N GLY A 120 -4.91 12.32 -18.83
CA GLY A 120 -5.14 11.50 -20.02
C GLY A 120 -4.68 10.06 -19.80
N ILE A 121 -4.82 9.54 -18.57
CA ILE A 121 -4.37 8.20 -18.19
C ILE A 121 -5.00 7.13 -19.09
N ASP A 122 -6.25 7.34 -19.51
CA ASP A 122 -7.01 6.43 -20.39
C ASP A 122 -6.32 6.14 -21.74
N GLU A 123 -5.45 7.03 -22.21
CA GLU A 123 -4.76 6.91 -23.49
C GLU A 123 -3.37 6.24 -23.38
N LEU A 124 -2.90 6.01 -22.15
CA LEU A 124 -1.58 5.42 -21.92
C LEU A 124 -1.51 3.96 -22.38
N PRO A 125 -0.34 3.51 -22.86
CA PRO A 125 -0.06 2.09 -23.06
C PRO A 125 -0.37 1.26 -21.81
N ARG A 126 -0.95 0.08 -22.01
CA ARG A 126 -1.32 -0.86 -20.93
C ARG A 126 -0.13 -1.31 -20.13
N SER A 127 1.06 -1.41 -20.72
CA SER A 127 2.29 -1.71 -19.98
C SER A 127 2.64 -0.63 -18.95
N ILE A 128 2.48 0.65 -19.31
CA ILE A 128 2.71 1.80 -18.41
C ILE A 128 1.63 1.85 -17.33
N LEU A 129 0.36 1.66 -17.71
CA LEU A 129 -0.75 1.55 -16.77
C LEU A 129 -0.52 0.44 -15.75
N PHE A 130 -0.10 -0.74 -16.23
CA PHE A 130 0.24 -1.86 -15.36
C PHE A 130 1.41 -1.53 -14.44
N TYR A 131 2.46 -0.87 -14.95
CA TYR A 131 3.62 -0.48 -14.16
C TYR A 131 3.26 0.44 -13.00
N ARG A 132 2.44 1.46 -13.24
CA ARG A 132 1.97 2.39 -12.18
C ARG A 132 1.30 1.61 -11.04
N GLN A 133 0.41 0.69 -11.40
CA GLN A 133 -0.37 -0.12 -10.47
C GLN A 133 0.51 -1.12 -9.72
N GLN A 134 1.48 -1.69 -10.43
CA GLN A 134 2.46 -2.59 -9.87
C GLN A 134 3.40 -1.91 -8.87
N LEU A 135 3.79 -0.65 -9.10
CA LEU A 135 4.58 0.11 -8.13
C LEU A 135 3.85 0.21 -6.78
N GLN A 136 2.54 0.47 -6.80
CA GLN A 136 1.72 0.45 -5.58
C GLN A 136 1.70 -0.95 -4.95
N TRP A 137 1.54 -1.99 -5.75
CA TRP A 137 1.53 -3.35 -5.24
C TRP A 137 2.84 -3.76 -4.56
N LEU A 138 3.98 -3.42 -5.17
CA LEU A 138 5.31 -3.62 -4.60
C LEU A 138 5.53 -2.78 -3.35
N GLY A 139 5.06 -1.53 -3.36
CA GLY A 139 5.07 -0.60 -2.24
C GLY A 139 4.31 -1.12 -1.02
N GLY A 140 3.06 -1.54 -1.23
CA GLY A 140 2.20 -2.12 -0.20
C GLY A 140 2.84 -3.34 0.45
N MET A 141 3.42 -4.25 -0.35
CA MET A 141 4.20 -5.35 0.22
C MET A 141 5.44 -4.86 0.99
N GLY A 142 6.14 -3.86 0.45
CA GLY A 142 7.28 -3.23 1.12
C GLY A 142 6.93 -2.75 2.53
N ILE A 143 5.80 -2.06 2.69
CA ILE A 143 5.29 -1.60 3.99
C ILE A 143 4.96 -2.79 4.90
N VAL A 144 4.25 -3.80 4.41
CA VAL A 144 3.87 -4.99 5.21
C VAL A 144 5.11 -5.75 5.69
N ALA A 145 6.08 -5.97 4.80
CA ALA A 145 7.34 -6.64 5.13
C ALA A 145 8.18 -5.83 6.13
N LEU A 146 8.29 -4.51 5.92
CA LEU A 146 9.04 -3.62 6.80
C LEU A 146 8.39 -3.53 8.18
N ALA A 147 7.05 -3.43 8.26
CA ALA A 147 6.35 -3.41 9.54
C ALA A 147 6.73 -4.63 10.38
N VAL A 148 6.73 -5.83 9.79
CA VAL A 148 7.08 -7.06 10.52
C VAL A 148 8.58 -7.18 10.81
N ALA A 149 9.44 -6.75 9.89
CA ALA A 149 10.88 -6.82 10.09
C ALA A 149 11.40 -5.81 11.12
N VAL A 150 10.82 -4.62 11.17
CA VAL A 150 11.35 -3.46 11.89
C VAL A 150 10.64 -3.23 13.23
N LEU A 151 9.33 -3.47 13.35
CA LEU A 151 8.60 -3.27 14.62
C LEU A 151 9.24 -4.00 15.83
N PRO A 152 9.68 -5.26 15.72
CA PRO A 152 10.35 -5.95 16.84
C PRO A 152 11.66 -5.28 17.27
N MET A 153 12.38 -4.66 16.32
CA MET A 153 13.64 -3.96 16.57
C MET A 153 13.43 -2.57 17.17
N LEU A 154 12.32 -1.91 16.86
CA LEU A 154 11.96 -0.58 17.37
C LEU A 154 11.42 -0.62 18.80
N GLY A 155 11.09 -1.79 19.35
CA GLY A 155 10.52 -1.93 20.70
C GLY A 155 9.10 -1.34 20.85
N ILE A 156 8.50 -0.90 19.74
CA ILE A 156 7.13 -0.38 19.66
C ILE A 156 6.18 -1.58 19.63
N GLY A 157 5.24 -1.64 20.58
CA GLY A 157 4.33 -2.79 20.76
C GLY A 157 4.57 -3.64 22.00
N GLY A 158 5.24 -3.09 23.03
CA GLY A 158 5.41 -3.78 24.32
C GLY A 158 6.48 -4.88 24.32
N MET A 159 7.25 -5.03 23.25
CA MET A 159 8.31 -6.04 23.18
C MET A 159 9.46 -5.80 24.16
N GLN A 160 9.60 -4.56 24.66
CA GLN A 160 10.47 -4.25 25.79
C GLN A 160 9.94 -4.81 27.12
N LEU A 161 8.61 -4.87 27.34
CA LEU A 161 8.04 -5.59 28.50
C LEU A 161 8.28 -7.10 28.37
N TYR A 162 8.10 -7.67 27.17
CA TYR A 162 8.37 -9.10 26.93
C TYR A 162 9.85 -9.47 27.18
N ARG A 163 10.78 -8.54 26.88
CA ARG A 163 12.20 -8.69 27.24
C ARG A 163 12.47 -8.53 28.74
N ALA A 164 11.68 -7.73 29.45
CA ALA A 164 11.81 -7.52 30.89
C ALA A 164 11.26 -8.69 31.73
N GLU A 165 10.27 -9.43 31.22
CA GLU A 165 9.63 -10.55 31.94
C GLU A 165 10.26 -11.93 31.68
N MET A 166 11.22 -12.06 30.76
CA MET A 166 11.84 -13.34 30.42
C MET A 166 13.18 -13.53 31.15
N PRO A 167 13.31 -14.49 32.09
CA PRO A 167 14.58 -14.79 32.74
C PRO A 167 15.45 -15.67 31.84
N GLY A 168 16.61 -15.14 31.40
CA GLY A 168 17.66 -15.91 30.74
C GLY A 168 18.27 -15.23 29.50
N PRO A 169 19.51 -15.59 29.10
CA PRO A 169 20.19 -15.00 27.96
C PRO A 169 19.50 -15.43 26.66
N VAL A 170 18.68 -14.54 26.11
CA VAL A 170 18.01 -14.78 24.82
C VAL A 170 19.07 -14.72 23.73
N LYS A 171 19.44 -15.86 23.14
CA LYS A 171 20.22 -15.87 21.90
C LYS A 171 19.35 -15.28 20.78
N ASP A 172 19.67 -14.07 20.33
CA ASP A 172 18.98 -13.35 19.25
C ASP A 172 18.84 -14.16 17.93
N ASN A 173 19.69 -15.19 17.75
CA ASN A 173 19.69 -16.08 16.58
C ASN A 173 18.39 -16.86 16.31
N LYS A 174 17.46 -16.97 17.27
CA LYS A 174 16.15 -17.64 17.05
C LYS A 174 15.08 -16.73 16.45
N LEU A 175 15.31 -15.42 16.40
CA LEU A 175 14.33 -14.45 15.90
C LEU A 175 14.36 -14.35 14.35
N VAL A 176 15.55 -14.46 13.75
CA VAL A 176 15.76 -14.34 12.29
C VAL A 176 15.01 -15.40 11.46
N PRO A 177 15.03 -16.72 11.81
CA PRO A 177 14.28 -17.73 11.06
C PRO A 177 12.77 -17.53 11.13
N ARG A 178 12.26 -17.04 12.26
CA ARG A 178 10.83 -16.77 12.45
C ARG A 178 10.37 -15.55 11.64
N LEU A 179 11.25 -14.56 11.46
CA LEU A 179 10.97 -13.35 10.68
C LEU A 179 10.78 -13.66 9.19
N ALA A 180 11.64 -14.52 8.62
CA ALA A 180 11.54 -14.96 7.23
C ALA A 180 10.28 -15.78 6.96
N GLU A 181 9.94 -16.72 7.85
CA GLU A 181 8.70 -17.50 7.76
C GLU A 181 7.45 -16.62 7.90
N THR A 182 7.50 -15.61 8.79
CA THR A 182 6.40 -14.65 8.94
C THR A 182 6.25 -13.81 7.66
N ALA A 183 7.34 -13.28 7.10
CA ALA A 183 7.30 -12.51 5.85
C ALA A 183 6.73 -13.33 4.68
N LYS A 184 7.09 -14.61 4.58
CA LYS A 184 6.55 -15.54 3.58
C LYS A 184 5.05 -15.77 3.76
N ALA A 185 4.59 -15.94 4.98
CA ALA A 185 3.17 -16.11 5.27
C ALA A 185 2.35 -14.85 4.92
N LEU A 186 2.88 -13.67 5.23
CA LEU A 186 2.24 -12.40 4.87
C LEU A 186 2.18 -12.20 3.36
N TRP A 187 3.23 -12.59 2.64
CA TRP A 187 3.23 -12.58 1.17
C TRP A 187 2.09 -13.44 0.60
N TYR A 188 1.86 -14.64 1.15
CA TYR A 188 0.75 -15.49 0.70
C TYR A 188 -0.62 -14.86 0.96
N ILE A 189 -0.81 -14.20 2.10
CA ILE A 189 -2.06 -13.50 2.41
C ILE A 189 -2.27 -12.33 1.46
N TYR A 190 -1.23 -11.54 1.23
CA TYR A 190 -1.26 -10.41 0.30
C TYR A 190 -1.65 -10.86 -1.10
N LEU A 191 -0.98 -11.89 -1.64
CA LEU A 191 -1.33 -12.48 -2.93
C LEU A 191 -2.75 -13.06 -2.98
N ALA A 192 -3.17 -13.79 -1.93
CA ALA A 192 -4.50 -14.38 -1.88
C ALA A 192 -5.59 -13.31 -1.89
N LEU A 193 -5.40 -12.21 -1.14
CA LEU A 193 -6.31 -11.07 -1.13
C LEU A 193 -6.33 -10.35 -2.48
N THR A 194 -5.17 -10.13 -3.11
CA THR A 194 -5.08 -9.53 -4.45
C THR A 194 -5.82 -10.37 -5.49
N LEU A 195 -5.60 -11.68 -5.52
CA LEU A 195 -6.29 -12.57 -6.46
C LEU A 195 -7.80 -12.63 -6.20
N ALA A 196 -8.22 -12.70 -4.94
CA ALA A 196 -9.64 -12.66 -4.59
C ALA A 196 -10.29 -11.34 -5.00
N CYS A 197 -9.58 -10.22 -4.84
CA CYS A 197 -10.03 -8.89 -5.26
C CYS A 197 -10.15 -8.78 -6.78
N ALA A 198 -9.14 -9.24 -7.54
CA ALA A 198 -9.18 -9.27 -9.00
C ALA A 198 -10.34 -10.12 -9.54
N LEU A 199 -10.57 -11.30 -8.95
CA LEU A 199 -11.70 -12.15 -9.33
C LEU A 199 -13.05 -11.49 -9.00
N ALA A 200 -13.17 -10.85 -7.84
CA ALA A 200 -14.39 -10.13 -7.45
C ALA A 200 -14.69 -8.97 -8.41
N TYR A 201 -13.68 -8.16 -8.75
CA TYR A 201 -13.82 -7.08 -9.73
C TYR A 201 -14.22 -7.58 -11.12
N TRP A 202 -13.62 -8.68 -11.58
CA TRP A 202 -13.97 -9.29 -12.85
C TRP A 202 -15.42 -9.82 -12.86
N MET A 203 -15.86 -10.46 -11.77
CA MET A 203 -17.25 -10.98 -11.65
C MET A 203 -18.31 -9.88 -11.66
N VAL A 204 -18.00 -8.67 -11.19
CA VAL A 204 -18.94 -7.54 -11.21
C VAL A 204 -18.87 -6.70 -12.49
N GLY A 205 -18.08 -7.14 -13.49
CA GLY A 205 -18.12 -6.61 -14.85
C GLY A 205 -16.94 -5.74 -15.27
N MET A 206 -15.87 -5.63 -14.47
CA MET A 206 -14.62 -5.01 -14.93
C MET A 206 -13.94 -5.89 -15.99
N ASN A 207 -13.28 -5.27 -16.97
CA ASN A 207 -12.40 -5.99 -17.88
C ASN A 207 -11.26 -6.66 -17.09
N LEU A 208 -10.73 -7.79 -17.56
CA LEU A 208 -9.71 -8.56 -16.86
C LEU A 208 -8.45 -7.73 -16.54
N PHE A 209 -8.05 -6.85 -17.45
CA PHE A 209 -6.91 -5.96 -17.24
C PHE A 209 -7.17 -5.03 -16.05
N ASP A 210 -8.26 -4.27 -16.08
CA ASP A 210 -8.65 -3.34 -15.03
C ASP A 210 -8.92 -4.06 -13.70
N ALA A 211 -9.53 -5.24 -13.74
CA ALA A 211 -9.77 -6.04 -12.55
C ALA A 211 -8.46 -6.42 -11.83
N ILE A 212 -7.42 -6.81 -12.58
CA ILE A 212 -6.11 -7.13 -12.01
C ILE A 212 -5.40 -5.86 -11.53
N THR A 213 -5.34 -4.82 -12.35
CA THR A 213 -4.61 -3.59 -12.01
C THR A 213 -5.27 -2.83 -10.87
N HIS A 214 -6.59 -2.69 -10.83
CA HIS A 214 -7.28 -2.10 -9.66
C HIS A 214 -7.16 -2.95 -8.41
N SER A 215 -7.05 -4.28 -8.52
CA SER A 215 -6.78 -5.13 -7.34
C SER A 215 -5.42 -4.84 -6.69
N PHE A 216 -4.42 -4.47 -7.50
CA PHE A 216 -3.10 -4.06 -7.02
C PHE A 216 -3.20 -2.79 -6.18
N ALA A 217 -3.82 -1.73 -6.70
CA ALA A 217 -4.04 -0.48 -5.97
C ALA A 217 -4.96 -0.64 -4.76
N THR A 218 -5.98 -1.51 -4.84
CA THR A 218 -6.96 -1.70 -3.75
C THR A 218 -6.31 -2.35 -2.52
N ILE A 219 -5.58 -3.46 -2.70
CA ILE A 219 -4.96 -4.17 -1.58
C ILE A 219 -3.73 -3.42 -1.04
N ALA A 220 -3.03 -2.70 -1.91
CA ALA A 220 -1.94 -1.82 -1.50
C ALA A 220 -2.42 -0.55 -0.78
N ILE A 221 -3.73 -0.24 -0.79
CA ILE A 221 -4.28 1.03 -0.28
C ILE A 221 -3.55 2.21 -0.95
N GLY A 222 -3.44 2.15 -2.28
CA GLY A 222 -2.69 3.12 -3.06
C GLY A 222 -3.54 4.03 -3.93
N GLY A 223 -4.70 3.59 -4.42
CA GLY A 223 -5.65 4.47 -5.12
C GLY A 223 -5.33 4.85 -6.56
N PHE A 224 -4.25 4.33 -7.19
CA PHE A 224 -4.06 4.55 -8.62
C PHE A 224 -5.15 3.87 -9.44
N SER A 225 -5.53 4.47 -10.55
CA SER A 225 -6.51 3.94 -11.51
C SER A 225 -5.92 3.87 -12.92
N THR A 226 -6.47 2.99 -13.75
CA THR A 226 -6.21 2.98 -15.20
C THR A 226 -7.05 4.00 -15.97
N HIS A 227 -7.88 4.76 -15.26
CA HIS A 227 -8.78 5.77 -15.80
C HIS A 227 -8.66 7.07 -14.99
N ASP A 228 -8.73 8.23 -15.66
CA ASP A 228 -8.65 9.55 -15.01
C ASP A 228 -9.76 9.75 -13.96
N ALA A 229 -10.96 9.22 -14.24
CA ALA A 229 -12.11 9.30 -13.34
C ALA A 229 -12.06 8.31 -12.16
N SER A 230 -10.93 7.63 -11.93
CA SER A 230 -10.78 6.62 -10.87
C SER A 230 -11.85 5.53 -10.97
N ILE A 231 -12.45 5.11 -9.84
CA ILE A 231 -13.54 4.12 -9.81
C ILE A 231 -14.84 4.68 -10.42
N ALA A 232 -15.01 6.00 -10.49
CA ALA A 232 -16.19 6.62 -11.11
C ALA A 232 -16.36 6.23 -12.58
N TYR A 233 -15.28 5.89 -13.29
CA TYR A 233 -15.30 5.44 -14.69
C TYR A 233 -16.28 4.28 -14.95
N PHE A 234 -16.31 3.30 -14.04
CA PHE A 234 -17.11 2.08 -14.22
C PHE A 234 -18.61 2.30 -14.04
N ASN A 235 -19.01 3.40 -13.38
CA ASN A 235 -20.39 3.76 -13.06
C ASN A 235 -21.26 2.58 -12.60
N ASN A 236 -20.67 1.69 -11.78
CA ASN A 236 -21.29 0.44 -11.34
C ASN A 236 -21.18 0.33 -9.81
N PRO A 237 -22.32 0.40 -9.09
CA PRO A 237 -22.34 0.25 -7.63
C PRO A 237 -21.68 -1.03 -7.11
N ALA A 238 -21.73 -2.13 -7.87
CA ALA A 238 -21.12 -3.38 -7.46
C ALA A 238 -19.58 -3.28 -7.41
N VAL A 239 -18.96 -2.53 -8.32
CA VAL A 239 -17.50 -2.26 -8.30
C VAL A 239 -17.13 -1.47 -7.05
N GLU A 240 -17.91 -0.43 -6.72
CA GLU A 240 -17.70 0.38 -5.52
C GLU A 240 -17.80 -0.46 -4.25
N LEU A 241 -18.79 -1.35 -4.16
CA LEU A 241 -18.95 -2.23 -3.01
C LEU A 241 -17.82 -3.27 -2.88
N VAL A 242 -17.34 -3.83 -4.00
CA VAL A 242 -16.16 -4.71 -3.99
C VAL A 242 -14.94 -3.94 -3.46
N ALA A 243 -14.70 -2.74 -3.97
CA ALA A 243 -13.61 -1.88 -3.50
C ALA A 243 -13.73 -1.59 -2.00
N VAL A 244 -14.92 -1.24 -1.50
CA VAL A 244 -15.19 -1.01 -0.07
C VAL A 244 -14.78 -2.21 0.77
N VAL A 245 -15.20 -3.41 0.38
CA VAL A 245 -14.89 -4.63 1.13
C VAL A 245 -13.38 -4.88 1.19
N PHE A 246 -12.70 -4.80 0.05
CA PHE A 246 -11.26 -5.10 -0.01
C PHE A 246 -10.39 -4.00 0.60
N MET A 247 -10.75 -2.72 0.48
CA MET A 247 -10.08 -1.62 1.20
C MET A 247 -10.26 -1.77 2.72
N PHE A 248 -11.46 -2.12 3.17
CA PHE A 248 -11.73 -2.37 4.58
C PHE A 248 -10.86 -3.51 5.12
N ILE A 249 -10.79 -4.63 4.40
CA ILE A 249 -9.96 -5.79 4.76
C ILE A 249 -8.48 -5.41 4.74
N ALA A 250 -7.98 -4.79 3.67
CA ALA A 250 -6.57 -4.39 3.56
C ALA A 250 -6.15 -3.39 4.65
N GLY A 251 -7.10 -2.61 5.20
CA GLY A 251 -6.88 -1.66 6.29
C GLY A 251 -6.75 -2.31 7.66
N ILE A 252 -6.99 -3.61 7.78
CA ILE A 252 -6.77 -4.40 8.99
C ILE A 252 -5.31 -4.88 9.04
N ASN A 253 -4.82 -5.15 10.24
CA ASN A 253 -3.47 -5.66 10.47
C ASN A 253 -3.24 -7.02 9.77
N PHE A 254 -2.23 -7.11 8.90
CA PHE A 254 -1.90 -8.34 8.17
C PHE A 254 -1.44 -9.50 9.07
N ALA A 255 -0.83 -9.22 10.22
CA ALA A 255 -0.51 -10.25 11.21
C ALA A 255 -1.77 -10.86 11.85
N LEU A 256 -2.85 -10.06 11.94
CA LEU A 256 -4.14 -10.54 12.43
C LEU A 256 -4.83 -11.41 11.38
N HIS A 257 -4.74 -11.06 10.09
CA HIS A 257 -5.16 -11.95 9.00
C HIS A 257 -4.47 -13.31 9.05
N PHE A 258 -3.15 -13.32 9.28
CA PHE A 258 -2.40 -14.56 9.45
C PHE A 258 -2.87 -15.38 10.65
N THR A 259 -3.11 -14.73 11.77
CA THR A 259 -3.59 -15.39 12.99
C THR A 259 -4.99 -15.98 12.79
N ALA A 260 -5.90 -15.23 12.16
CA ALA A 260 -7.25 -15.70 11.85
C ALA A 260 -7.24 -16.88 10.87
N TRP A 261 -6.36 -16.86 9.87
CA TRP A 261 -6.16 -17.95 8.92
C TRP A 261 -5.68 -19.23 9.61
N ASN A 262 -4.63 -19.14 10.43
CA ASN A 262 -4.06 -20.29 11.12
C ASN A 262 -5.01 -20.89 12.16
N ARG A 263 -5.74 -20.04 12.90
CA ARG A 263 -6.70 -20.49 13.91
C ARG A 263 -8.08 -20.84 13.33
N ARG A 264 -8.28 -20.62 12.02
CA ARG A 264 -9.57 -20.81 11.32
C ARG A 264 -10.74 -20.16 12.06
N SER A 265 -10.54 -18.98 12.61
CA SER A 265 -11.53 -18.31 13.47
C SER A 265 -11.55 -16.81 13.24
N LEU A 266 -12.72 -16.30 12.86
CA LEU A 266 -12.97 -14.86 12.71
C LEU A 266 -13.08 -14.13 14.05
N ARG A 267 -13.20 -14.86 15.17
CA ARG A 267 -13.26 -14.26 16.51
C ARG A 267 -12.03 -13.41 16.81
N GLN A 268 -10.88 -13.74 16.22
CA GLN A 268 -9.65 -12.97 16.40
C GLN A 268 -9.81 -11.48 16.02
N TYR A 269 -10.64 -11.15 15.03
CA TYR A 269 -10.93 -9.76 14.67
C TYR A 269 -11.82 -9.04 15.69
N LEU A 270 -12.73 -9.79 16.33
CA LEU A 270 -13.65 -9.24 17.33
C LEU A 270 -12.99 -9.11 18.71
N ASP A 271 -12.00 -9.95 19.01
CA ASP A 271 -11.27 -9.88 20.26
C ASP A 271 -10.24 -8.74 20.27
N ASP A 272 -9.79 -8.31 19.08
CA ASP A 272 -8.79 -7.27 18.92
C ASP A 272 -9.38 -5.85 19.12
N PRO A 273 -8.88 -5.09 20.12
CA PRO A 273 -9.42 -3.76 20.42
C PRO A 273 -9.12 -2.72 19.33
N GLU A 274 -8.04 -2.87 18.56
CA GLU A 274 -7.71 -1.95 17.46
C GLU A 274 -8.72 -2.11 16.32
N THR A 275 -8.98 -3.35 15.90
CA THR A 275 -9.94 -3.67 14.83
C THR A 275 -11.35 -3.23 15.19
N ARG A 276 -11.77 -3.43 16.44
CA ARG A 276 -13.06 -2.93 16.94
C ARG A 276 -13.15 -1.41 16.87
N PHE A 277 -12.09 -0.70 17.25
CA PHE A 277 -12.06 0.76 17.22
C PHE A 277 -12.02 1.29 15.77
N TYR A 278 -11.31 0.61 14.88
CA TYR A 278 -11.30 0.88 13.44
C TYR A 278 -12.70 0.76 12.82
N VAL A 279 -13.41 -0.35 13.09
CA VAL A 279 -14.79 -0.56 12.64
C VAL A 279 -15.72 0.53 13.17
N PHE A 280 -15.57 0.89 14.45
CA PHE A 280 -16.36 1.95 15.08
C PHE A 280 -16.15 3.30 14.40
N ILE A 281 -14.90 3.73 14.18
CA ILE A 281 -14.57 5.00 13.53
C ILE A 281 -15.12 5.03 12.10
N LEU A 282 -14.86 4.00 11.30
CA LEU A 282 -15.34 3.95 9.91
C LEU A 282 -16.86 4.00 9.85
N SER A 283 -17.53 3.24 10.72
CA SER A 283 -19.00 3.18 10.76
C SER A 283 -19.59 4.52 11.22
N LEU A 284 -18.97 5.19 12.20
CA LEU A 284 -19.39 6.51 12.67
C LEU A 284 -19.29 7.56 11.57
N ILE A 285 -18.14 7.64 10.90
CA ILE A 285 -17.93 8.60 9.80
C ILE A 285 -18.87 8.26 8.62
N ALA A 286 -19.10 6.97 8.34
CA ALA A 286 -20.02 6.52 7.30
C ALA A 286 -21.46 6.98 7.57
N VAL A 287 -21.96 6.73 8.78
CA VAL A 287 -23.32 7.14 9.17
C VAL A 287 -23.47 8.66 9.09
N ILE A 288 -22.52 9.43 9.63
CA ILE A 288 -22.57 10.90 9.55
C ILE A 288 -22.59 11.36 8.08
N THR A 289 -21.71 10.82 7.25
CA THR A 289 -21.61 11.19 5.83
C THR A 289 -22.90 10.88 5.07
N ILE A 290 -23.43 9.67 5.22
CA ILE A 290 -24.66 9.21 4.55
C ILE A 290 -25.86 10.07 4.98
N VAL A 291 -25.99 10.35 6.30
CA VAL A 291 -27.08 11.18 6.83
C VAL A 291 -27.01 12.60 6.28
N VAL A 292 -25.83 13.21 6.27
CA VAL A 292 -25.66 14.57 5.74
C VAL A 292 -26.00 14.61 4.25
N LEU A 293 -25.47 13.70 3.44
CA LEU A 293 -25.77 13.62 2.00
C LEU A 293 -27.27 13.48 1.72
N ARG A 294 -27.96 12.70 2.56
CA ARG A 294 -29.41 12.50 2.45
C ARG A 294 -30.19 13.75 2.84
N VAL A 295 -29.83 14.40 3.95
CA VAL A 295 -30.51 15.61 4.45
C VAL A 295 -30.33 16.79 3.51
N THR A 296 -29.16 16.92 2.87
CA THR A 296 -28.89 17.99 1.89
C THR A 296 -29.44 17.67 0.50
N ASN A 297 -30.10 16.52 0.32
CA ASN A 297 -30.63 16.03 -0.96
C ASN A 297 -29.57 16.04 -2.09
N THR A 298 -28.31 15.77 -1.75
CA THR A 298 -27.21 15.69 -2.72
C THR A 298 -27.35 14.45 -3.60
N TYR A 299 -27.80 13.34 -3.01
CA TYR A 299 -28.16 12.10 -3.71
C TYR A 299 -29.48 11.54 -3.19
N ASP A 300 -30.03 10.58 -3.92
CA ASP A 300 -31.08 9.70 -3.44
C ASP A 300 -30.57 8.77 -2.32
N LEU A 301 -31.45 7.92 -1.77
CA LEU A 301 -31.07 7.05 -0.65
C LEU A 301 -29.94 6.09 -1.04
N ASP A 302 -30.07 5.43 -2.19
CA ASP A 302 -29.11 4.43 -2.66
C ASP A 302 -27.78 5.09 -3.04
N GLY A 303 -27.80 6.23 -3.73
CA GLY A 303 -26.61 7.00 -4.04
C GLY A 303 -25.90 7.52 -2.78
N SER A 304 -26.66 8.02 -1.79
CA SER A 304 -26.10 8.47 -0.51
C SER A 304 -25.42 7.33 0.24
N LEU A 305 -26.03 6.13 0.24
CA LEU A 305 -25.48 4.94 0.88
C LEU A 305 -24.18 4.48 0.21
N ILE A 306 -24.21 4.26 -1.11
CA ILE A 306 -23.08 3.69 -1.85
C ILE A 306 -21.93 4.68 -1.94
N LYS A 307 -22.18 5.91 -2.44
CA LYS A 307 -21.15 6.94 -2.61
C LYS A 307 -20.59 7.40 -1.25
N GLY A 308 -21.46 7.55 -0.26
CA GLY A 308 -21.07 7.91 1.11
C GLY A 308 -20.17 6.84 1.73
N LEU A 309 -20.59 5.57 1.70
CA LEU A 309 -19.79 4.47 2.23
C LEU A 309 -18.45 4.32 1.48
N PHE A 310 -18.48 4.38 0.15
CA PHE A 310 -17.28 4.27 -0.69
C PHE A 310 -16.24 5.32 -0.34
N GLN A 311 -16.64 6.60 -0.34
CA GLN A 311 -15.71 7.70 -0.08
C GLN A 311 -15.19 7.70 1.36
N VAL A 312 -16.03 7.32 2.33
CA VAL A 312 -15.60 7.19 3.72
C VAL A 312 -14.53 6.13 3.86
N VAL A 313 -14.76 4.92 3.34
CA VAL A 313 -13.77 3.85 3.41
C VAL A 313 -12.53 4.25 2.64
N SER A 314 -12.66 4.67 1.38
CA SER A 314 -11.53 5.06 0.52
C SER A 314 -10.63 6.13 1.14
N VAL A 315 -11.20 7.23 1.63
CA VAL A 315 -10.42 8.35 2.18
C VAL A 315 -9.90 8.03 3.58
N THR A 316 -10.72 7.43 4.45
CA THR A 316 -10.33 7.16 5.84
C THR A 316 -9.29 6.03 5.92
N THR A 317 -9.36 5.01 5.07
CA THR A 317 -8.30 3.98 4.99
C THR A 317 -7.05 4.47 4.30
N THR A 318 -7.07 5.69 3.75
CA THR A 318 -6.02 6.33 2.94
C THR A 318 -5.78 5.67 1.58
N THR A 319 -6.78 5.01 1.01
CA THR A 319 -6.67 4.47 -0.36
C THR A 319 -6.70 5.59 -1.38
N GLY A 320 -7.65 6.54 -1.27
CA GLY A 320 -7.71 7.71 -2.14
C GLY A 320 -8.40 7.49 -3.51
N PHE A 321 -9.11 6.38 -3.71
CA PHE A 321 -10.03 6.27 -4.85
C PHE A 321 -11.18 7.26 -4.75
N THR A 322 -11.67 7.73 -5.90
CA THR A 322 -12.81 8.65 -5.99
C THR A 322 -13.92 8.03 -6.83
N SER A 323 -15.17 8.16 -6.36
CA SER A 323 -16.38 7.78 -7.12
C SER A 323 -17.40 8.91 -7.26
N ALA A 324 -17.12 10.08 -6.65
CA ALA A 324 -17.99 11.24 -6.60
C ALA A 324 -17.19 12.54 -6.64
N ASP A 325 -17.81 13.61 -7.14
CA ASP A 325 -17.24 14.95 -7.15
C ASP A 325 -17.55 15.69 -5.82
N PHE A 326 -16.51 15.89 -5.01
CA PHE A 326 -16.59 16.60 -3.73
C PHE A 326 -17.00 18.06 -3.86
N SER A 327 -16.90 18.68 -5.04
CA SER A 327 -17.34 20.06 -5.27
C SER A 327 -18.84 20.25 -5.03
N THR A 328 -19.62 19.18 -5.22
CA THR A 328 -21.07 19.15 -5.03
C THR A 328 -21.50 18.78 -3.61
N TRP A 329 -20.55 18.36 -2.76
CA TRP A 329 -20.85 17.88 -1.42
C TRP A 329 -20.91 19.03 -0.42
N PRO A 330 -21.71 18.91 0.65
CA PRO A 330 -21.66 19.85 1.77
C PRO A 330 -20.23 19.98 2.31
N THR A 331 -19.77 21.21 2.49
CA THR A 331 -18.37 21.52 2.82
C THR A 331 -17.86 20.83 4.08
N ILE A 332 -18.73 20.47 5.02
CA ILE A 332 -18.36 19.71 6.22
C ILE A 332 -17.81 18.32 5.90
N LEU A 333 -18.24 17.68 4.80
CA LEU A 333 -17.89 16.29 4.50
C LEU A 333 -16.43 16.14 4.05
N PRO A 334 -15.89 16.92 3.09
CA PRO A 334 -14.46 16.84 2.76
C PRO A 334 -13.54 17.05 3.96
N HIS A 335 -13.88 17.97 4.87
CA HIS A 335 -13.11 18.19 6.09
C HIS A 335 -13.19 16.99 7.05
N LEU A 336 -14.38 16.42 7.25
CA LEU A 336 -14.57 15.22 8.06
C LEU A 336 -13.77 14.03 7.50
N LEU A 337 -13.83 13.80 6.19
CA LEU A 337 -13.08 12.74 5.51
C LEU A 337 -11.57 12.96 5.65
N LEU A 338 -11.10 14.21 5.52
CA LEU A 338 -9.69 14.56 5.73
C LEU A 338 -9.23 14.24 7.16
N TYR A 339 -10.04 14.54 8.19
CA TYR A 339 -9.73 14.13 9.57
C TYR A 339 -9.71 12.60 9.71
N GLY A 340 -10.59 11.90 9.00
CA GLY A 340 -10.56 10.43 8.89
C GLY A 340 -9.23 9.93 8.31
N ALA A 341 -8.75 10.51 7.22
CA ALA A 341 -7.48 10.15 6.58
C ALA A 341 -6.26 10.35 7.50
N ILE A 342 -6.29 11.35 8.39
CA ILE A 342 -5.24 11.56 9.40
C ILE A 342 -5.20 10.39 10.39
N ILE A 343 -6.34 9.83 10.79
CA ILE A 343 -6.40 8.64 11.65
C ILE A 343 -5.84 7.44 10.89
N GLY A 344 -6.34 7.21 9.69
CA GLY A 344 -5.89 6.15 8.80
C GLY A 344 -6.38 4.76 9.20
N ALA A 345 -5.60 3.76 8.81
CA ALA A 345 -5.89 2.34 9.01
C ALA A 345 -5.21 1.74 10.26
N CYS A 346 -5.40 0.45 10.51
CA CYS A 346 -4.77 -0.26 11.63
C CYS A 346 -3.23 -0.31 11.49
N ALA A 347 -2.51 -0.47 12.59
CA ALA A 347 -1.07 -0.72 12.55
C ALA A 347 -0.78 -2.08 11.91
N GLY A 348 0.28 -2.17 11.09
CA GLY A 348 0.60 -3.39 10.34
C GLY A 348 -0.33 -3.67 9.14
N SER A 349 -1.14 -2.70 8.73
CA SER A 349 -1.84 -2.66 7.44
C SER A 349 -1.01 -1.92 6.38
N THR A 350 -1.47 -1.94 5.13
CA THR A 350 -0.90 -1.16 4.02
C THR A 350 -1.29 0.31 4.05
N GLY A 351 -2.31 0.70 4.82
CA GLY A 351 -2.76 2.08 4.86
C GLY A 351 -1.75 3.04 5.51
N GLY A 352 -2.09 4.32 5.54
CA GLY A 352 -1.28 5.41 6.07
C GLY A 352 -1.79 5.93 7.41
N GLY A 353 -1.58 7.23 7.63
CA GLY A 353 -2.07 7.98 8.80
C GLY A 353 -1.27 7.78 10.08
N ILE A 354 -1.81 8.33 11.18
CA ILE A 354 -1.25 8.21 12.53
C ILE A 354 -1.37 6.77 13.06
N LYS A 355 -2.32 6.00 12.53
CA LYS A 355 -2.75 4.65 12.92
C LYS A 355 -3.80 4.63 14.03
N VAL A 356 -4.80 3.78 13.84
CA VAL A 356 -5.94 3.61 14.74
C VAL A 356 -5.51 3.32 16.18
N VAL A 357 -4.54 2.43 16.42
CA VAL A 357 -4.03 2.14 17.77
C VAL A 357 -3.52 3.39 18.50
N ARG A 358 -2.86 4.32 17.80
CA ARG A 358 -2.32 5.52 18.45
C ARG A 358 -3.44 6.45 18.90
N ILE A 359 -4.47 6.61 18.07
CA ILE A 359 -5.66 7.38 18.42
C ILE A 359 -6.39 6.74 19.60
N LEU A 360 -6.54 5.41 19.59
CA LEU A 360 -7.14 4.67 20.71
C LEU A 360 -6.39 4.90 22.03
N LEU A 361 -5.05 4.89 21.99
CA LEU A 361 -4.21 5.14 23.16
C LEU A 361 -4.33 6.58 23.65
N ILE A 362 -4.35 7.57 22.74
CA ILE A 362 -4.55 8.98 23.10
C ILE A 362 -5.90 9.17 23.80
N PHE A 363 -6.98 8.57 23.30
CA PHE A 363 -8.29 8.62 23.94
C PHE A 363 -8.28 7.97 25.33
N LYS A 364 -7.68 6.78 25.47
CA LYS A 364 -7.58 6.10 26.78
C LYS A 364 -6.73 6.87 27.78
N GLN A 365 -5.66 7.50 27.33
CA GLN A 365 -4.80 8.33 28.17
C GLN A 365 -5.53 9.60 28.60
N GLY A 366 -6.21 10.29 27.67
CA GLY A 366 -7.01 11.47 28.00
C GLY A 366 -8.12 11.19 29.01
N LEU A 367 -8.83 10.06 28.86
CA LEU A 367 -9.85 9.61 29.83
C LEU A 367 -9.30 9.21 31.19
N ARG A 368 -7.99 8.98 31.32
CA ARG A 368 -7.34 8.67 32.59
C ARG A 368 -6.89 9.93 33.33
N GLU A 369 -6.55 10.98 32.59
CA GLU A 369 -6.09 12.27 33.14
C GLU A 369 -7.25 13.16 33.62
N VAL A 370 -8.45 12.95 33.09
CA VAL A 370 -9.72 13.55 33.56
C VAL A 370 -10.38 12.63 34.57
#